data_AF-A0A8J2J8Y0-F1
#
_entry.id   AF-A0A8J2J8Y0-F1
#
_cell.length_a   1.000
_cell.length_b   1.000
_cell.length_c   1.000
_cell.angle_alpha   90.00
_cell.angle_beta   90.00
_cell.angle_gamma   90.00
#
_symmetry.space_group_name_H-M   'P 1'
#
loop_
_entity.id
_entity.type
_entity.pdbx_description
1 polymer ?
#
loop_
_entity_poly.entity_id
_entity_poly.type
_entity_poly.pdbx_seq_one_letter_code
_entity_poly.pdbx_strand_id
1 'polypeptide(L)'
;ADEFESEFSETAKSAKRNCYVDDYTHGSDNEDGALHELQQCVELFKKGGFHMCNWACSSKAVIEKVPPELRAKKWVDLSVQDELPTERVLGLRWDPEKDEFRFETKYPKVSDDVLLL
;
A
#
# COMPACT_ATOMS: atom_id res chain seq x y z
N ALA A 1 -17.13 -0.40 -9.05
CA ALA A 1 -17.13 -1.76 -8.47
C ALA A 1 -18.43 -2.51 -8.82
N ASP A 2 -19.61 -2.00 -8.43
CA ASP A 2 -20.90 -2.65 -8.71
C ASP A 2 -21.12 -2.93 -10.22
N GLU A 3 -20.81 -1.94 -11.06
CA GLU A 3 -21.00 -2.03 -12.51
C GLU A 3 -20.18 -3.16 -13.17
N PHE A 4 -19.02 -3.51 -12.61
CA PHE A 4 -18.09 -4.49 -13.20
C PHE A 4 -17.95 -5.77 -12.34
N GLU A 5 -18.87 -6.00 -11.40
CA GLU A 5 -18.79 -7.12 -10.45
C GLU A 5 -18.84 -8.49 -11.14
N SER A 6 -19.52 -8.63 -12.28
CA SER A 6 -19.57 -9.90 -13.02
C SER A 6 -18.22 -10.28 -13.64
N GLU A 7 -17.35 -9.30 -13.92
CA GLU A 7 -16.06 -9.50 -14.57
C GLU A 7 -14.91 -9.60 -13.55
N PHE A 8 -15.01 -8.84 -12.46
CA PHE A 8 -14.00 -8.76 -11.40
C PHE A 8 -14.57 -9.20 -10.06
N SER A 9 -15.23 -10.36 -9.97
CA SER A 9 -16.07 -10.73 -8.82
C SER A 9 -15.38 -10.60 -7.46
N GLU A 10 -14.16 -11.12 -7.32
CA GLU A 10 -13.43 -11.05 -6.05
C GLU A 10 -12.83 -9.65 -5.83
N THR A 11 -12.16 -9.09 -6.83
CA THR A 11 -11.56 -7.75 -6.73
C THR A 11 -12.59 -6.63 -6.55
N ALA A 12 -13.80 -6.76 -7.09
CA ALA A 12 -14.89 -5.82 -6.86
C ALA A 12 -15.38 -5.87 -5.41
N LYS A 13 -15.41 -7.05 -4.78
CA LYS A 13 -15.69 -7.17 -3.34
C LYS A 13 -14.55 -6.56 -2.52
N SER A 14 -13.29 -6.85 -2.88
CA SER A 14 -12.12 -6.22 -2.25
C SER A 14 -12.17 -4.70 -2.34
N ALA A 15 -12.45 -4.14 -3.51
CA ALA A 15 -12.56 -2.70 -3.72
C ALA A 15 -13.65 -2.06 -2.85
N LYS A 16 -14.82 -2.71 -2.72
CA LYS A 16 -15.89 -2.22 -1.84
C LYS A 16 -15.51 -2.26 -0.36
N ARG A 17 -14.72 -3.25 0.06
CA ARG A 17 -14.37 -3.47 1.48
C ARG A 17 -13.12 -2.71 1.91
N ASN A 18 -12.14 -2.59 1.03
CA ASN A 18 -10.78 -2.19 1.39
C ASN A 18 -10.37 -0.82 0.83
N CYS A 19 -11.28 -0.13 0.13
CA CYS A 19 -11.10 1.28 -0.15
C CYS A 19 -11.46 2.13 1.07
N TYR A 20 -10.55 3.01 1.46
CA TYR A 20 -10.80 4.05 2.43
C TYR A 20 -10.39 5.40 1.84
N VAL A 21 -11.38 6.24 1.53
CA VAL A 21 -11.16 7.52 0.83
C VAL A 21 -10.39 7.27 -0.47
N ASP A 22 -9.15 7.74 -0.58
CA ASP A 22 -8.26 7.62 -1.74
C ASP A 22 -7.33 6.40 -1.68
N ASP A 23 -7.25 5.72 -0.54
CA ASP A 23 -6.40 4.54 -0.35
C ASP A 23 -7.14 3.23 -0.70
N TYR A 24 -6.49 2.36 -1.47
CA TYR A 24 -6.87 0.95 -1.62
C TYR A 24 -5.79 0.07 -0.99
N THR A 25 -6.19 -0.86 -0.13
CA THR A 25 -5.27 -1.80 0.51
C THR A 25 -5.73 -3.24 0.30
N HIS A 26 -4.78 -4.17 0.15
CA HIS A 26 -5.11 -5.59 0.01
C HIS A 26 -3.94 -6.45 0.49
N GLY A 27 -4.24 -7.64 1.01
CA GLY A 27 -3.24 -8.64 1.39
C GLY A 27 -3.56 -9.97 0.71
N SER A 28 -2.53 -10.78 0.45
CA SER A 28 -2.65 -12.08 -0.20
C SER A 28 -1.74 -13.09 0.51
N ASP A 29 -2.13 -14.36 0.49
CA ASP A 29 -1.36 -15.45 1.11
C ASP A 29 -0.05 -15.76 0.36
N ASN A 30 0.07 -15.33 -0.89
CA ASN A 30 1.26 -15.51 -1.72
C ASN A 30 1.42 -14.40 -2.78
N GLU A 31 2.61 -14.35 -3.37
CA GLU A 31 3.02 -13.32 -4.34
C GLU A 31 2.24 -13.37 -5.66
N ASP A 32 1.91 -14.57 -6.15
CA ASP A 32 1.15 -14.73 -7.39
C ASP A 32 -0.29 -14.22 -7.23
N GLY A 33 -0.92 -14.52 -6.09
CA GLY A 33 -2.22 -13.97 -5.73
C GLY A 33 -2.19 -12.45 -5.58
N ALA A 34 -1.13 -11.91 -4.97
CA ALA A 34 -0.96 -10.46 -4.81
C ALA A 34 -0.83 -9.76 -6.17
N LEU A 35 -0.02 -10.33 -7.08
CA LEU A 35 0.16 -9.78 -8.42
C LEU A 35 -1.12 -9.88 -9.25
N HIS A 36 -1.84 -11.00 -9.15
CA HIS A 36 -3.13 -11.18 -9.81
C HIS A 36 -4.13 -10.13 -9.35
N GLU A 37 -4.31 -9.96 -8.03
CA GLU A 37 -5.22 -8.96 -7.49
C GLU A 37 -4.82 -7.53 -7.86
N LEU A 38 -3.52 -7.21 -7.86
CA LEU A 38 -3.03 -5.91 -8.32
C LEU A 38 -3.45 -5.64 -9.77
N GLN A 39 -3.26 -6.61 -10.66
CA GLN A 39 -3.65 -6.49 -12.08
C GLN A 39 -5.17 -6.33 -12.24
N GLN A 40 -5.96 -7.16 -11.56
CA GLN A 40 -7.42 -7.07 -11.60
C GLN A 40 -7.90 -5.72 -11.06
N CYS A 41 -7.30 -5.24 -9.98
CA CYS A 41 -7.65 -3.97 -9.35
C CYS A 41 -7.36 -2.79 -10.28
N VAL A 42 -6.16 -2.75 -10.86
CA VAL A 42 -5.79 -1.70 -11.83
C VAL A 42 -6.78 -1.63 -12.98
N GLU A 43 -7.17 -2.77 -13.57
CA GLU A 43 -8.12 -2.77 -14.69
C GLU A 43 -9.55 -2.43 -14.24
N LEU A 44 -10.00 -2.90 -13.08
CA LEU A 44 -11.30 -2.54 -12.51
C LEU A 44 -11.43 -1.02 -12.30
N PHE A 45 -10.44 -0.40 -11.65
CA PHE A 45 -10.45 1.04 -11.40
C PHE A 45 -10.35 1.85 -12.69
N LYS A 46 -9.53 1.40 -13.64
CA LYS A 46 -9.39 2.00 -14.97
C LYS A 46 -10.70 2.00 -15.75
N LYS A 47 -11.47 0.90 -15.72
CA LYS A 47 -12.81 0.87 -16.31
C LYS A 47 -13.78 1.83 -15.62
N GLY A 48 -13.61 2.03 -14.31
CA GLY A 48 -14.32 3.07 -13.56
C GLY A 48 -13.83 4.50 -13.80
N GLY A 49 -12.82 4.72 -14.65
CA GLY A 49 -12.26 6.04 -14.93
C GLY A 49 -11.18 6.51 -13.95
N PHE A 50 -10.68 5.64 -13.09
CA PHE A 50 -9.65 5.93 -12.10
C PHE A 50 -8.30 5.37 -12.53
N HIS A 51 -7.24 6.15 -12.32
CA HIS A 51 -5.88 5.70 -12.54
C HIS A 51 -5.18 5.46 -11.20
N MET A 52 -4.93 4.19 -10.88
CA MET A 52 -4.25 3.80 -9.65
C MET A 52 -2.74 4.03 -9.77
N CYS A 53 -2.15 4.71 -8.79
CA CYS A 53 -0.72 4.98 -8.71
C CYS A 53 -0.25 4.92 -7.25
N ASN A 54 1.04 5.21 -7.01
CA ASN A 54 1.68 5.14 -5.69
C ASN A 54 1.67 3.75 -5.05
N TRP A 55 1.83 2.68 -5.85
CA TRP A 55 1.90 1.32 -5.32
C TRP A 55 3.13 1.12 -4.42
N ALA A 56 2.90 0.42 -3.32
CA ALA A 56 3.89 -0.08 -2.38
C ALA A 56 3.48 -1.51 -1.96
N CYS A 57 4.45 -2.38 -1.64
CA CYS A 57 4.17 -3.78 -1.30
C CYS A 57 5.21 -4.29 -0.30
N SER A 58 4.81 -5.18 0.61
CA SER A 58 5.74 -5.89 1.51
C SER A 58 6.56 -6.98 0.82
N SER A 59 6.19 -7.37 -0.42
CA SER A 59 7.02 -8.25 -1.26
C SER A 59 7.77 -7.46 -2.33
N LYS A 60 9.09 -7.59 -2.30
CA LYS A 60 9.98 -7.02 -3.32
C LYS A 60 9.74 -7.63 -4.70
N ALA A 61 9.55 -8.95 -4.76
CA ALA A 61 9.29 -9.66 -6.01
C ALA A 61 7.97 -9.23 -6.67
N VAL A 62 6.98 -8.79 -5.88
CA VAL A 62 5.72 -8.24 -6.40
C VAL A 62 5.92 -6.81 -6.88
N ILE A 63 6.51 -5.91 -6.08
CA ILE A 63 6.64 -4.50 -6.48
C ILE A 63 7.59 -4.31 -7.68
N GLU A 64 8.59 -5.17 -7.85
CA GLU A 64 9.49 -5.16 -9.01
C GLU A 64 8.74 -5.41 -10.33
N LYS A 65 7.60 -6.13 -10.30
CA LYS A 65 6.75 -6.38 -11.47
C LYS A 65 5.81 -5.21 -11.78
N VAL A 66 5.66 -4.25 -10.86
CA VAL A 66 4.87 -3.04 -11.07
C VAL A 66 5.73 -2.02 -11.84
N PRO A 67 5.21 -1.38 -12.91
CA PRO A 67 5.97 -0.35 -13.64
C PRO A 67 6.42 0.80 -12.72
N PRO A 68 7.68 1.30 -12.83
CA PRO A 68 8.22 2.33 -11.95
C PRO A 68 7.35 3.59 -11.83
N GLU A 69 6.71 4.00 -12.91
CA GLU A 69 5.81 5.16 -12.98
C GLU A 69 4.53 5.03 -12.14
N LEU A 70 4.15 3.79 -11.79
CA LEU A 70 3.00 3.51 -10.94
C LEU A 70 3.39 3.31 -9.47
N ARG A 71 4.69 3.18 -9.16
CA ARG A 71 5.17 2.97 -7.79
C ARG A 71 5.14 4.26 -6.98
N ALA A 72 5.09 4.13 -5.66
CA ALA A 72 5.28 5.25 -4.76
C ALA A 72 6.66 5.90 -4.98
N LYS A 73 6.76 7.22 -4.79
CA LYS A 73 7.95 8.00 -5.18
C LYS A 73 9.28 7.48 -4.64
N LYS A 74 9.30 6.93 -3.42
CA LYS A 74 10.53 6.37 -2.81
C LYS A 74 10.90 4.99 -3.35
N TRP A 75 10.03 4.36 -4.13
CA TRP A 75 10.11 2.98 -4.59
C TRP A 75 10.52 2.86 -6.07
N VAL A 76 10.68 3.99 -6.76
CA VAL A 76 11.00 4.03 -8.20
C VAL A 76 12.39 3.44 -8.45
N ASP A 77 13.38 3.80 -7.63
CA ASP A 77 14.79 3.47 -7.83
C ASP A 77 15.31 2.38 -6.87
N LEU A 78 14.47 1.40 -6.52
CA LEU A 78 14.88 0.32 -5.62
C LEU A 78 15.84 -0.66 -6.30
N SER A 79 17.04 -0.80 -5.72
CA SER A 79 17.97 -1.86 -6.03
C SER A 79 17.56 -3.16 -5.32
N VAL A 80 18.01 -4.32 -5.82
CA VAL A 80 17.76 -5.64 -5.21
C VAL A 80 18.28 -5.71 -3.76
N GLN A 81 19.29 -4.91 -3.41
CA GLN A 81 19.92 -4.91 -2.08
C GLN A 81 19.29 -3.90 -1.11
N ASP A 82 18.44 -3.01 -1.59
CA ASP A 82 17.86 -1.94 -0.77
C ASP A 82 16.75 -2.47 0.14
N GLU A 83 16.62 -1.90 1.34
CA GLU A 83 15.46 -2.11 2.19
C GLU A 83 14.23 -1.39 1.60
N LEU A 84 13.04 -1.98 1.78
CA LEU A 84 11.78 -1.39 1.34
C LEU A 84 11.48 -0.10 2.12
N PRO A 85 11.18 1.02 1.44
CA PRO A 85 10.93 2.29 2.10
C PRO A 85 9.66 2.27 2.95
N THR A 86 9.70 2.87 4.14
CA THR A 86 8.47 3.09 4.92
C THR A 86 7.52 4.06 4.21
N GLU A 87 6.22 3.74 4.25
CA GLU A 87 5.17 4.58 3.67
C GLU A 87 4.17 5.09 4.70
N ARG A 88 3.42 6.13 4.32
CA ARG A 88 2.27 6.60 5.08
C ARG A 88 0.99 6.04 4.46
N VAL A 89 0.13 5.46 5.28
CA VAL A 89 -1.14 4.87 4.85
C VAL A 89 -2.13 4.94 6.02
N LEU A 90 -3.36 5.37 5.74
CA LEU A 90 -4.41 5.56 6.77
C LEU A 90 -4.00 6.45 7.97
N GLY A 91 -3.08 7.40 7.76
CA GLY A 91 -2.54 8.26 8.84
C GLY A 91 -1.50 7.60 9.75
N LEU A 92 -1.11 6.35 9.46
CA LEU A 92 -0.05 5.62 10.15
C LEU A 92 1.21 5.56 9.28
N ARG A 93 2.32 5.07 9.86
CA ARG A 93 3.45 4.58 9.07
C ARG A 93 3.36 3.07 8.91
N TRP A 94 3.70 2.59 7.74
CA TRP A 94 3.86 1.18 7.44
C TRP A 94 5.33 0.87 7.17
N ASP A 95 5.81 -0.19 7.80
CA ASP A 95 7.12 -0.81 7.61
C ASP A 95 6.93 -2.07 6.76
N PRO A 96 7.16 -2.03 5.44
CA PRO A 96 6.84 -3.12 4.54
C PRO A 96 7.73 -4.34 4.74
N GLU A 97 8.96 -4.16 5.22
CA GLU A 97 9.91 -5.26 5.49
C GLU A 97 9.37 -6.23 6.56
N LYS A 98 8.63 -5.69 7.52
CA LYS A 98 8.04 -6.47 8.62
C LYS A 98 6.55 -6.65 8.50
N ASP A 99 5.94 -6.00 7.51
CA ASP A 99 4.50 -5.88 7.35
C ASP A 99 3.80 -5.35 8.62
N GLU A 100 4.34 -4.27 9.20
CA GLU A 100 3.86 -3.71 10.47
C GLU A 100 3.42 -2.25 10.33
N PHE A 101 2.29 -1.89 10.94
CA PHE A 101 1.91 -0.49 11.15
C PHE A 101 2.50 0.07 12.44
N ARG A 102 2.94 1.33 12.39
CA ARG A 102 3.56 2.04 13.51
C ARG A 102 3.01 3.46 13.64
N PHE A 103 2.89 3.89 14.89
CA PHE A 103 2.66 5.29 15.23
C PHE A 103 3.99 6.04 15.25
N GLU A 104 4.06 7.15 14.51
CA GLU A 104 5.17 8.09 14.65
C GLU A 104 4.78 9.16 15.67
N THR A 105 5.16 8.94 16.94
CA THR A 105 4.89 9.90 18.01
C THR A 105 6.10 10.79 18.23
N LYS A 106 5.95 12.08 17.91
CA LYS A 106 6.89 13.11 18.35
C LYS A 106 6.38 13.66 19.68
N TYR A 107 6.70 12.97 20.77
CA TYR A 107 6.54 13.59 22.07
C TYR A 107 7.63 14.65 22.21
N PRO A 108 7.31 15.93 22.48
CA PRO A 108 8.32 16.84 22.99
C PRO A 108 8.86 16.19 24.26
N LYS A 109 10.18 15.92 24.28
CA LYS A 109 10.84 15.53 25.52
C LYS A 109 10.62 16.69 26.48
N VAL A 110 9.78 16.48 27.47
CA VAL A 110 9.70 17.37 28.64
C VAL A 110 11.08 17.29 29.28
N SER A 111 11.74 18.44 29.49
CA SER A 111 13.05 18.46 30.16
C SER A 111 12.94 17.70 31.48
N ASP A 112 13.96 16.92 31.85
CA ASP A 112 13.99 16.19 33.12
C ASP A 112 13.79 17.15 34.32
N ASP A 113 14.14 18.43 34.16
CA ASP A 113 13.91 19.49 35.15
C ASP A 113 12.43 19.73 35.50
N VAL A 114 11.51 19.38 34.59
CA VAL A 114 10.06 19.56 34.77
C VAL A 114 9.41 18.29 35.34
N LEU A 115 10.10 17.13 35.27
CA LEU A 115 9.62 15.85 35.80
C LEU A 115 9.97 15.62 37.28
N LEU A 116 10.75 16.52 37.89
CA LEU A 116 11.22 16.44 39.29
C LEU A 116 10.54 17.43 40.25
N LEU A 117 9.40 18.04 39.86
CA LEU A 117 8.52 18.81 40.76
C LEU A 117 7.39 17.94 41.31
#